data_AF-A0A7Y3MFL4-F1
#
_entry.id   AF-A0A7Y3MFL4-F1
#
_cell.length_a   1.000
_cell.length_b   1.000
_cell.length_c   1.000
_cell.angle_alpha   90.00
_cell.angle_beta   90.00
_cell.angle_gamma   90.00
#
_symmetry.space_group_name_H-M   'P 1'
#
loop_
_entity.id
_entity.type
_entity.pdbx_description
1 polymer ?
#
loop_
_entity_poly.entity_id
_entity_poly.type
_entity_poly.pdbx_seq_one_letter_code
_entity_poly.pdbx_strand_id
1 'polypeptide(L)'
;RVFPPELLDRELSGEEAHREMLLRGARAHGIGTLADLADYYRITRAGPRLAELVEDGRLEEVAVEGWDQPAYLHPEARLPRRITGRALLSPFDSLVWFRERTERLFGFHYRIEIYVPEPKRRYGYYVYPFLLDDEIVARVDLKADRKAGVLRAPGVFVEDGRDPGRVASELAAELQLMAGWLGLDEVHVSNRGNLSGALRRAF
;
A
#
# COMPACT_ATOMS: atom_id res chain seq x y z
N ARG A 1 21.82 12.42 22.68
CA ARG A 1 20.55 11.77 23.09
C ARG A 1 19.57 11.99 21.93
N VAL A 2 18.92 10.96 21.39
CA VAL A 2 18.21 11.02 20.09
C VAL A 2 16.78 11.60 20.21
N PHE A 3 16.19 11.58 21.40
CA PHE A 3 14.84 12.11 21.64
C PHE A 3 14.86 13.42 22.46
N PRO A 4 14.04 14.42 22.08
CA PRO A 4 13.78 15.61 22.88
C PRO A 4 13.25 15.25 24.28
N PRO A 5 13.66 15.95 25.36
CA PRO A 5 13.20 15.69 26.73
C PRO A 5 11.67 15.73 26.88
N GLU A 6 11.00 16.59 26.12
CA GLU A 6 9.55 16.79 26.18
C GLU A 6 8.77 15.55 25.73
N LEU A 7 9.40 14.65 24.97
CA LEU A 7 8.82 13.36 24.59
C LEU A 7 9.09 12.26 25.62
N LEU A 8 10.14 12.39 26.43
CA LEU A 8 10.46 11.41 27.48
C LEU A 8 9.56 11.57 28.71
N ASP A 9 9.20 12.83 29.01
CA ASP A 9 8.38 13.15 30.19
C ASP A 9 6.87 13.06 29.90
N ARG A 10 6.49 12.78 28.65
CA ARG A 10 5.08 12.66 28.24
C ARG A 10 4.56 11.25 28.50
N GLU A 11 3.72 11.11 29.51
CA GLU A 11 2.91 9.91 29.73
C GLU A 11 1.52 10.07 29.10
N LEU A 12 1.07 9.04 28.39
CA LEU A 12 -0.29 8.93 27.87
C LEU A 12 -0.90 7.66 28.43
N SER A 13 -2.16 7.74 28.85
CA SER A 13 -2.92 6.52 29.13
C SER A 13 -3.06 5.70 27.84
N GLY A 14 -3.22 4.38 27.99
CA GLY A 14 -3.42 3.51 26.82
C GLY A 14 -4.64 3.91 25.98
N GLU A 15 -5.67 4.46 26.61
CA GLU A 15 -6.88 4.95 25.95
C GLU A 15 -6.60 6.21 25.11
N GLU A 16 -5.85 7.17 25.65
CA GLU A 16 -5.40 8.36 24.91
C GLU A 16 -4.49 7.99 23.76
N ALA A 17 -3.58 7.03 23.97
CA ALA A 17 -2.69 6.54 22.93
C ALA A 17 -3.50 5.90 21.78
N HIS A 18 -4.50 5.08 22.09
CA HIS A 18 -5.39 4.49 21.08
C HIS A 18 -6.19 5.54 20.30
N ARG A 19 -6.74 6.57 20.97
CA ARG A 19 -7.43 7.67 20.27
C ARG A 19 -6.50 8.37 19.28
N GLU A 20 -5.29 8.71 19.71
CA GLU A 20 -4.29 9.36 18.86
C GLU A 20 -3.85 8.47 17.68
N MET A 21 -3.65 7.17 17.92
CA MET A 21 -3.33 6.20 16.88
C MET A 21 -4.47 6.04 15.86
N LEU A 22 -5.72 5.94 16.32
CA LEU A 22 -6.88 5.85 15.43
C LEU A 22 -6.99 7.09 14.54
N LEU A 23 -6.78 8.28 15.09
CA LEU A 23 -6.78 9.52 14.30
C LEU A 23 -5.66 9.57 13.27
N ARG A 24 -4.46 9.13 13.62
CA ARG A 24 -3.34 9.03 12.66
C ARG A 24 -3.65 8.04 11.54
N GLY A 25 -4.23 6.89 11.88
CA GLY A 25 -4.71 5.91 10.90
C GLY A 25 -5.78 6.51 9.99
N ALA A 26 -6.77 7.19 10.56
CA ALA A 26 -7.84 7.85 9.81
C ALA A 26 -7.31 8.95 8.89
N ARG A 27 -6.35 9.75 9.36
CA ARG A 27 -5.69 10.77 8.54
C ARG A 27 -4.89 10.17 7.39
N ALA A 28 -4.16 9.08 7.63
CA ALA A 28 -3.39 8.39 6.59
C ALA A 28 -4.32 7.73 5.55
N HIS A 29 -5.45 7.19 5.98
CA HIS A 29 -6.42 6.53 5.11
C HIS A 29 -7.42 7.48 4.44
N GLY A 30 -7.65 8.66 5.00
CA GLY A 30 -8.73 9.58 4.64
C GLY A 30 -10.10 9.07 5.11
N ILE A 31 -10.45 7.84 4.72
CA ILE A 31 -11.71 7.16 5.07
C ILE A 31 -11.47 5.67 5.32
N GLY A 32 -12.14 5.08 6.31
CA GLY A 32 -12.11 3.65 6.54
C GLY A 32 -13.16 3.15 7.51
N THR A 33 -13.43 1.86 7.50
CA THR A 33 -14.29 1.21 8.50
C THR A 33 -13.58 1.12 9.86
N LEU A 34 -14.30 0.74 10.92
CA LEU A 34 -13.69 0.42 12.21
C LEU A 34 -12.54 -0.58 12.07
N ALA A 35 -12.71 -1.64 11.26
CA ALA A 35 -11.69 -2.65 11.04
C ALA A 35 -10.45 -2.08 10.34
N ASP A 36 -10.65 -1.22 9.34
CA ASP A 36 -9.55 -0.55 8.63
C ASP A 36 -8.69 0.28 9.59
N LEU A 37 -9.33 1.12 10.40
CA LEU A 37 -8.64 2.03 11.32
C LEU A 37 -7.99 1.28 12.48
N ALA A 38 -8.63 0.21 12.96
CA ALA A 38 -8.09 -0.66 13.98
C ALA A 38 -6.85 -1.41 13.49
N ASP A 39 -6.84 -1.92 12.24
CA ASP A 39 -5.72 -2.71 11.71
C ASP A 39 -4.45 -1.86 11.54
N TYR A 40 -4.59 -0.57 11.23
CA TYR A 40 -3.45 0.32 10.95
C TYR A 40 -2.38 0.32 12.07
N TYR A 41 -2.83 0.31 13.33
CA TYR A 41 -1.96 0.17 14.51
C TYR A 41 -2.25 -1.09 15.34
N ARG A 42 -2.99 -2.06 14.78
CA ARG A 42 -3.34 -3.34 15.43
C ARG A 42 -4.06 -3.19 16.77
N ILE A 43 -5.00 -2.24 16.85
CA ILE A 43 -5.75 -1.93 18.07
C ILE A 43 -6.92 -2.90 18.22
N THR A 44 -6.90 -3.74 19.26
CA THR A 44 -7.91 -4.81 19.45
C THR A 44 -9.26 -4.31 19.99
N ARG A 45 -9.29 -3.20 20.74
CA ARG A 45 -10.50 -2.61 21.33
C ARG A 45 -10.74 -1.18 20.82
N ALA A 46 -10.73 -1.00 19.51
CA ALA A 46 -10.88 0.30 18.87
C ALA A 46 -12.28 0.91 19.00
N GLY A 47 -13.34 0.09 19.06
CA GLY A 47 -14.74 0.55 19.00
C GLY A 47 -15.11 1.69 19.96
N PRO A 48 -14.88 1.54 21.29
CA PRO A 48 -15.20 2.62 22.24
C PRO A 48 -14.40 3.90 21.98
N ARG A 49 -13.12 3.78 21.60
CA ARG A 49 -12.28 4.96 21.31
C ARG A 49 -12.70 5.64 20.02
N LEU A 50 -13.15 4.87 19.03
CA LEU A 50 -13.65 5.41 17.78
C LEU A 50 -14.97 6.17 18.00
N ALA A 51 -15.88 5.63 18.81
CA ALA A 51 -17.12 6.30 19.18
C ALA A 51 -16.87 7.64 19.88
N GLU A 52 -15.93 7.69 20.83
CA GLU A 52 -15.50 8.94 21.49
C GLU A 52 -14.98 9.96 20.46
N LEU A 53 -14.16 9.52 19.49
CA LEU A 53 -13.64 10.42 18.46
C LEU A 53 -14.73 11.00 17.54
N VAL A 54 -15.82 10.26 17.32
CA VAL A 54 -16.98 10.73 16.57
C VAL A 54 -17.81 11.70 17.41
N GLU A 55 -18.06 11.38 18.68
CA GLU A 55 -18.76 12.25 19.63
C GLU A 55 -18.04 13.60 19.80
N ASP A 56 -16.71 13.58 19.86
CA ASP A 56 -15.84 14.77 19.94
C ASP A 56 -15.72 15.52 18.60
N GLY A 57 -16.36 15.06 17.52
CA GLY A 57 -16.31 15.67 16.18
C GLY A 57 -14.93 15.59 15.51
N ARG A 58 -14.04 14.72 15.99
CA ARG A 58 -12.69 14.52 15.42
C ARG A 58 -12.70 13.55 14.24
N LEU A 59 -13.75 12.74 14.12
CA LEU A 59 -14.08 11.90 12.97
C LEU A 59 -15.56 12.04 12.66
N GLU A 60 -15.92 11.84 11.40
CA GLU A 60 -17.31 11.85 10.95
C GLU A 60 -17.72 10.45 10.53
N GLU A 61 -18.81 9.92 11.10
CA GLU A 61 -19.41 8.66 10.64
C GLU A 61 -20.22 8.91 9.36
N VAL A 62 -19.92 8.17 8.30
CA VAL A 62 -20.50 8.33 6.97
C VAL A 62 -20.89 6.98 6.36
N ALA A 63 -21.87 7.00 5.46
CA ALA A 63 -22.18 5.86 4.60
C ALA A 63 -21.41 5.99 3.27
N VAL A 64 -20.88 4.87 2.78
CA VAL A 64 -20.21 4.79 1.48
C VAL A 64 -20.99 3.85 0.59
N GLU A 65 -21.31 4.28 -0.62
CA GLU A 65 -22.02 3.44 -1.59
C GLU A 65 -21.25 2.12 -1.84
N GLY A 66 -21.95 1.00 -1.77
CA GLY A 66 -21.37 -0.34 -1.92
C GLY A 66 -20.64 -0.89 -0.70
N TRP A 67 -20.65 -0.19 0.44
CA TRP A 67 -20.10 -0.70 1.71
C TRP A 67 -21.24 -1.05 2.67
N ASP A 68 -21.19 -2.24 3.25
CA ASP A 68 -22.21 -2.72 4.20
C ASP A 68 -22.02 -2.15 5.62
N GLN A 69 -20.82 -1.66 5.92
CA GLN A 69 -20.43 -1.17 7.25
C GLN A 69 -20.28 0.35 7.22
N PRO A 70 -20.55 1.06 8.35
CA PRO A 70 -20.25 2.48 8.44
C PRO A 70 -18.76 2.73 8.22
N ALA A 71 -18.46 3.87 7.62
CA ALA A 71 -17.11 4.37 7.44
C ALA A 71 -16.90 5.63 8.29
N TYR A 72 -15.64 5.93 8.57
CA TYR A 72 -15.22 7.04 9.40
C TYR A 72 -14.29 7.92 8.57
N LEU A 73 -14.72 9.14 8.31
CA LEU A 73 -14.05 10.14 7.50
C LEU A 73 -13.23 11.05 8.41
N HIS A 74 -11.96 11.24 8.06
CA HIS A 74 -11.14 12.25 8.72
C HIS A 74 -11.51 13.65 8.18
N PRO A 75 -11.67 14.71 9.02
CA PRO A 75 -12.09 16.03 8.57
C PRO A 75 -11.18 16.69 7.52
N GLU A 76 -9.89 16.32 7.48
CA GLU A 76 -8.94 16.79 6.46
C GLU A 76 -8.96 15.96 5.15
N ALA A 77 -9.84 14.98 5.01
CA ALA A 77 -9.95 14.18 3.80
C ALA A 77 -10.42 15.05 2.61
N ARG A 78 -9.72 14.96 1.48
CA ARG A 78 -9.98 15.79 0.30
C ARG A 78 -11.00 15.13 -0.64
N LEU A 79 -12.02 15.90 -1.05
CA LEU A 79 -13.07 15.48 -1.99
C LEU A 79 -13.29 16.59 -3.05
N PRO A 80 -13.29 16.28 -4.38
CA PRO A 80 -12.94 14.98 -4.97
C PRO A 80 -11.44 14.70 -4.81
N ARG A 81 -11.10 13.42 -4.60
CA ARG A 81 -9.71 12.98 -4.53
C ARG A 81 -9.11 12.97 -5.94
N ARG A 82 -7.89 13.51 -6.08
CA ARG A 82 -7.05 13.29 -7.26
C ARG A 82 -5.69 12.79 -6.79
N ILE A 83 -5.29 11.61 -7.25
CA ILE A 83 -3.95 11.08 -7.07
C ILE A 83 -3.29 11.04 -8.44
N THR A 84 -2.06 11.53 -8.51
CA THR A 84 -1.21 11.41 -9.68
C THR A 84 0.15 10.97 -9.21
N GLY A 85 0.71 9.95 -9.85
CA GLY A 85 2.03 9.43 -9.48
C GLY A 85 2.10 7.93 -9.61
N ARG A 86 3.19 7.35 -9.14
CA ARG A 86 3.44 5.92 -9.23
C ARG A 86 4.23 5.46 -8.02
N ALA A 87 4.00 4.23 -7.60
CA ALA A 87 4.72 3.62 -6.50
C ALA A 87 4.73 2.10 -6.62
N LEU A 88 5.86 1.48 -6.32
CA LEU A 88 5.94 0.05 -6.01
C LEU A 88 5.64 -0.17 -4.53
N LEU A 89 4.46 -0.72 -4.24
CA LEU A 89 3.99 -0.93 -2.89
C LEU A 89 4.67 -2.16 -2.28
N SER A 90 5.37 -1.96 -1.17
CA SER A 90 5.87 -3.07 -0.37
C SER A 90 4.71 -3.99 0.03
N PRO A 91 4.94 -5.32 0.13
CA PRO A 91 3.95 -6.23 0.72
C PRO A 91 3.52 -5.87 2.15
N PHE A 92 4.30 -5.01 2.82
CA PHE A 92 4.04 -4.49 4.16
C PHE A 92 3.61 -3.02 4.14
N ASP A 93 3.32 -2.45 2.98
CA ASP A 93 2.78 -1.11 2.86
C ASP A 93 1.37 -1.04 3.45
N SER A 94 1.09 0.05 4.17
CA SER A 94 -0.20 0.27 4.82
C SER A 94 -1.40 0.28 3.85
N LEU A 95 -1.16 0.49 2.55
CA LEU A 95 -2.19 0.46 1.54
C LEU A 95 -2.64 -0.97 1.16
N VAL A 96 -1.77 -1.98 1.33
CA VAL A 96 -2.02 -3.35 0.84
C VAL A 96 -1.93 -4.44 1.91
N TRP A 97 -1.46 -4.10 3.12
CA TRP A 97 -1.29 -5.09 4.19
C TRP A 97 -2.62 -5.62 4.75
N PHE A 98 -3.70 -4.85 4.63
CA PHE A 98 -5.05 -5.19 5.06
C PHE A 98 -5.87 -5.51 3.82
N ARG A 99 -5.95 -6.81 3.54
CA ARG A 99 -6.42 -7.33 2.26
C ARG A 99 -7.87 -6.99 1.98
N GLU A 100 -8.73 -7.07 2.99
CA GLU A 100 -10.15 -6.75 2.86
C GLU A 100 -10.38 -5.30 2.44
N ARG A 101 -9.62 -4.36 3.03
CA ARG A 101 -9.64 -2.96 2.60
C ARG A 101 -9.11 -2.78 1.18
N THR A 102 -8.01 -3.45 0.85
CA THR A 102 -7.39 -3.37 -0.48
C THR A 102 -8.34 -3.85 -1.57
N GLU A 103 -9.00 -4.98 -1.33
CA GLU A 103 -9.96 -5.57 -2.25
C GLU A 103 -11.20 -4.68 -2.40
N ARG A 104 -11.74 -4.15 -1.29
CA ARG A 104 -12.89 -3.24 -1.32
C ARG A 104 -12.60 -1.93 -2.05
N LEU A 105 -11.39 -1.37 -1.91
CA LEU A 105 -11.03 -0.08 -2.52
C LEU A 105 -10.58 -0.18 -3.97
N PHE A 106 -9.84 -1.24 -4.32
CA PHE A 106 -9.15 -1.34 -5.61
C PHE A 106 -9.63 -2.51 -6.46
N GLY A 107 -10.53 -3.36 -5.96
CA GLY A 107 -10.87 -4.63 -6.62
C GLY A 107 -9.67 -5.58 -6.74
N PHE A 108 -8.65 -5.40 -5.91
CA PHE A 108 -7.34 -6.03 -6.06
C PHE A 108 -7.12 -7.12 -5.00
N HIS A 109 -7.31 -8.38 -5.39
CA HIS A 109 -7.01 -9.51 -4.51
C HIS A 109 -5.49 -9.73 -4.40
N TYR A 110 -4.94 -9.46 -3.22
CA TYR A 110 -3.50 -9.51 -2.97
C TYR A 110 -3.09 -10.50 -1.90
N ARG A 111 -2.25 -11.47 -2.29
CA ARG A 111 -1.62 -12.39 -1.36
C ARG A 111 -0.17 -12.59 -1.77
N ILE A 112 0.74 -12.23 -0.87
CA ILE A 112 2.16 -12.53 -1.03
C ILE A 112 2.39 -14.04 -0.95
N GLU A 113 3.23 -14.57 -1.83
CA GLU A 113 3.45 -16.01 -2.02
C GLU A 113 4.80 -16.49 -1.43
N ILE A 114 5.36 -15.74 -0.47
CA ILE A 114 6.65 -16.07 0.18
C ILE A 114 6.69 -17.46 0.81
N TYR A 115 5.56 -17.94 1.31
CA TYR A 115 5.42 -19.28 1.91
C TYR A 115 4.89 -20.33 0.92
N VAL A 116 4.53 -19.92 -0.30
CA VAL A 116 4.08 -20.85 -1.33
C VAL A 116 5.33 -21.45 -1.99
N PRO A 117 5.43 -22.79 -2.14
CA PRO A 117 6.52 -23.42 -2.87
C PRO A 117 6.65 -22.86 -4.29
N GLU A 118 7.88 -22.68 -4.78
CA GLU A 118 8.15 -22.00 -6.06
C GLU A 118 7.29 -22.49 -7.24
N PRO A 119 7.10 -23.80 -7.47
CA PRO A 119 6.30 -24.28 -8.61
C PRO A 119 4.80 -23.96 -8.50
N LYS A 120 4.31 -23.60 -7.31
CA LYS A 120 2.90 -23.28 -7.04
C LYS A 120 2.62 -21.78 -7.01
N ARG A 121 3.64 -20.93 -7.14
CA ARG A 121 3.48 -19.47 -7.12
C ARG A 121 2.86 -18.98 -8.41
N ARG A 122 1.77 -18.23 -8.33
CA ARG A 122 1.12 -17.60 -9.49
C ARG A 122 1.96 -16.46 -10.04
N TYR A 123 2.41 -15.56 -9.15
CA TYR A 123 3.05 -14.30 -9.53
C TYR A 123 4.54 -14.28 -9.19
N GLY A 124 4.96 -14.77 -8.02
CA GLY A 124 6.36 -14.64 -7.63
C GLY A 124 6.62 -14.77 -6.14
N TYR A 125 7.87 -14.64 -5.74
CA TYR A 125 8.24 -14.76 -4.32
C TYR A 125 7.86 -13.50 -3.53
N TYR A 126 8.34 -12.34 -3.97
CA TYR A 126 8.20 -11.08 -3.24
C TYR A 126 7.58 -10.03 -4.17
N VAL A 127 6.27 -10.16 -4.35
CA VAL A 127 5.49 -9.42 -5.35
C VAL A 127 5.03 -8.08 -4.80
N TYR A 128 5.45 -6.99 -5.45
CA TYR A 128 5.02 -5.63 -5.19
C TYR A 128 3.83 -5.27 -6.09
N PRO A 129 2.69 -4.84 -5.55
CA PRO A 129 1.68 -4.15 -6.34
C PRO A 129 2.23 -2.83 -6.88
N PHE A 130 1.91 -2.51 -8.13
CA PHE A 130 2.28 -1.24 -8.76
C PHE A 130 1.06 -0.32 -8.77
N LEU A 131 1.13 0.73 -7.96
CA LEU A 131 0.17 1.81 -7.95
C LEU A 131 0.53 2.78 -9.06
N LEU A 132 -0.44 3.11 -9.90
CA LEU A 132 -0.35 4.16 -10.91
C LEU A 132 -1.60 5.04 -10.76
N ASP A 133 -1.38 6.29 -10.41
CA ASP A 133 -2.39 7.26 -10.01
C ASP A 133 -3.25 6.73 -8.85
N ASP A 134 -4.55 6.55 -9.07
CA ASP A 134 -5.49 6.05 -8.09
C ASP A 134 -5.77 4.54 -8.20
N GLU A 135 -5.02 3.81 -9.03
CA GLU A 135 -5.29 2.41 -9.36
C GLU A 135 -4.08 1.50 -9.14
N ILE A 136 -4.34 0.27 -8.70
CA ILE A 136 -3.32 -0.80 -8.71
C ILE A 136 -3.40 -1.49 -10.06
N VAL A 137 -2.38 -1.32 -10.90
CA VAL A 137 -2.42 -1.68 -12.32
C VAL A 137 -1.50 -2.85 -12.69
N ALA A 138 -0.56 -3.22 -11.82
CA ALA A 138 0.35 -4.34 -12.07
C ALA A 138 0.87 -5.00 -10.79
N ARG A 139 1.54 -6.14 -10.97
CA ARG A 139 2.24 -6.95 -9.98
C ARG A 139 3.66 -7.20 -10.45
N VAL A 140 4.64 -7.00 -9.59
CA VAL A 140 6.06 -7.11 -9.93
C VAL A 140 6.77 -7.94 -8.87
N ASP A 141 7.19 -9.15 -9.22
CA ASP A 141 8.13 -9.91 -8.39
C ASP A 141 9.49 -9.22 -8.47
N LEU A 142 10.06 -8.83 -7.32
CA LEU A 142 11.31 -8.09 -7.28
C LEU A 142 12.37 -8.77 -6.42
N LYS A 143 13.61 -8.68 -6.88
CA LYS A 143 14.78 -9.17 -6.16
C LYS A 143 15.97 -8.25 -6.37
N ALA A 144 16.47 -7.66 -5.29
CA ALA A 144 17.72 -6.93 -5.29
C ALA A 144 18.91 -7.91 -5.27
N ASP A 145 19.63 -8.01 -6.38
CA ASP A 145 20.88 -8.77 -6.49
C ASP A 145 22.08 -7.87 -6.25
N ARG A 146 22.36 -7.61 -4.98
CA ARG A 146 23.42 -6.67 -4.56
C ARG A 146 24.82 -7.10 -4.98
N LYS A 147 25.06 -8.40 -5.17
CA LYS A 147 26.36 -8.88 -5.65
C LYS A 147 26.59 -8.55 -7.12
N ALA A 148 25.52 -8.57 -7.92
CA ALA A 148 25.56 -8.22 -9.33
C ALA A 148 25.29 -6.73 -9.62
N GLY A 149 24.85 -5.95 -8.63
CA GLY A 149 24.43 -4.55 -8.85
C GLY A 149 23.12 -4.43 -9.61
N VAL A 150 22.24 -5.44 -9.57
CA VAL A 150 21.06 -5.52 -10.45
C VAL A 150 19.76 -5.60 -9.65
N LEU A 151 18.78 -4.77 -9.96
CA LEU A 151 17.38 -4.97 -9.58
C LEU A 151 16.72 -5.92 -10.57
N ARG A 152 16.42 -7.14 -10.13
CA ARG A 152 15.78 -8.15 -10.96
C ARG A 152 14.27 -8.05 -10.81
N ALA A 153 13.57 -8.14 -11.94
CA ALA A 153 12.12 -8.36 -12.01
C ALA A 153 11.84 -9.76 -12.61
N PRO A 154 11.86 -10.85 -11.81
CA PRO A 154 11.62 -12.20 -12.31
C PRO A 154 10.25 -12.43 -12.92
N GLY A 155 9.23 -11.64 -12.56
CA GLY A 155 7.89 -11.72 -13.13
C GLY A 155 7.16 -10.39 -13.07
N VAL A 156 6.51 -10.00 -14.17
CA VAL A 156 5.81 -8.71 -14.29
C VAL A 156 4.46 -8.90 -14.98
N PHE A 157 3.39 -8.54 -14.27
CA PHE A 157 2.01 -8.83 -14.69
C PHE A 157 1.18 -7.55 -14.64
N VAL A 158 0.56 -7.17 -15.76
CA VAL A 158 -0.44 -6.11 -15.79
C VAL A 158 -1.81 -6.69 -15.46
N GLU A 159 -2.61 -5.96 -14.67
CA GLU A 159 -3.99 -6.34 -14.35
C GLU A 159 -4.91 -6.14 -15.57
N ASP A 160 -6.05 -6.84 -15.60
CA ASP A 160 -6.98 -6.80 -16.72
C ASP A 160 -7.59 -5.40 -16.93
N GLY A 161 -7.85 -5.05 -18.19
CA GLY A 161 -8.45 -3.76 -18.56
C GLY A 161 -7.50 -2.56 -18.51
N ARG A 162 -6.20 -2.76 -18.28
CA ARG A 162 -5.19 -1.69 -18.27
C ARG A 162 -4.42 -1.60 -19.59
N ASP A 163 -4.00 -0.39 -19.96
CA ASP A 163 -3.13 -0.16 -21.12
C ASP A 163 -1.69 -0.63 -20.84
N PRO A 164 -1.21 -1.73 -21.46
CA PRO A 164 0.13 -2.24 -21.20
C PRO A 164 1.24 -1.28 -21.62
N GLY A 165 1.01 -0.40 -22.60
CA GLY A 165 2.00 0.57 -23.07
C GLY A 165 2.28 1.63 -22.01
N ARG A 166 1.22 2.27 -21.50
CA ARG A 166 1.31 3.22 -20.39
C ARG A 166 1.91 2.58 -19.13
N VAL A 167 1.40 1.42 -18.73
CA VAL A 167 1.86 0.74 -17.51
C VAL A 167 3.33 0.35 -17.62
N ALA A 168 3.78 -0.16 -18.77
CA ALA A 168 5.19 -0.49 -19.00
C ALA A 168 6.11 0.74 -18.89
N SER A 169 5.72 1.86 -19.51
CA SER A 169 6.51 3.10 -19.49
C SER A 169 6.67 3.64 -18.06
N GLU A 170 5.57 3.74 -17.31
CA GLU A 170 5.60 4.26 -15.93
C GLU A 170 6.31 3.29 -14.98
N LEU A 171 6.14 1.98 -15.16
CA LEU A 171 6.82 0.98 -14.36
C LEU A 171 8.33 0.97 -14.62
N ALA A 172 8.78 1.17 -15.86
CA ALA A 172 10.20 1.27 -16.17
C ALA A 172 10.86 2.42 -15.38
N ALA A 173 10.23 3.60 -15.39
CA ALA A 173 10.70 4.76 -14.64
C ALA A 173 10.71 4.51 -13.12
N GLU A 174 9.70 3.81 -12.58
CA GLU A 174 9.65 3.46 -11.16
C GLU A 174 10.71 2.44 -10.75
N LEU A 175 10.98 1.45 -11.61
CA LEU A 175 12.04 0.46 -11.36
C LEU A 175 13.43 1.11 -11.38
N GLN A 176 13.67 2.07 -12.27
CA GLN A 176 14.91 2.86 -12.28
C GLN A 176 15.06 3.69 -11.00
N LEU A 177 13.98 4.34 -10.54
CA LEU A 177 13.98 5.08 -9.29
C LEU A 177 14.31 4.16 -8.09
N MET A 178 13.66 3.00 -8.02
CA MET A 178 13.91 2.01 -6.97
C MET A 178 15.34 1.47 -7.03
N ALA A 179 15.87 1.16 -8.22
CA ALA A 179 17.26 0.73 -8.38
C ALA A 179 18.22 1.79 -7.85
N GLY A 180 17.98 3.07 -8.18
CA GLY A 180 18.75 4.21 -7.67
C GLY A 180 18.72 4.31 -6.13
N TRP A 181 17.54 4.19 -5.50
CA TRP A 181 17.44 4.18 -4.03
C TRP A 181 18.17 3.00 -3.38
N LEU A 182 18.23 1.86 -4.06
CA LEU A 182 18.89 0.66 -3.57
C LEU A 182 20.40 0.63 -3.88
N GLY A 183 20.92 1.61 -4.63
CA GLY A 183 22.30 1.63 -5.09
C GLY A 183 22.62 0.49 -6.06
N LEU A 184 21.70 0.20 -6.97
CA LEU A 184 21.83 -0.81 -8.02
C LEU A 184 21.96 -0.11 -9.38
N ASP A 185 22.84 -0.63 -10.24
CA ASP A 185 23.24 0.00 -11.50
C ASP A 185 22.29 -0.32 -12.65
N GLU A 186 21.67 -1.51 -12.61
CA GLU A 186 20.87 -2.03 -13.71
C GLU A 186 19.52 -2.59 -13.25
N VAL A 187 18.54 -2.56 -14.16
CA VAL A 187 17.26 -3.29 -14.01
C VAL A 187 17.22 -4.41 -15.03
N HIS A 188 16.96 -5.62 -14.58
CA HIS A 188 16.85 -6.79 -15.45
C HIS A 188 15.45 -7.43 -15.36
N VAL A 189 14.72 -7.41 -16.47
CA VAL A 189 13.37 -7.97 -16.58
C VAL A 189 13.40 -9.33 -17.26
N SER A 190 12.86 -10.35 -16.59
CA SER A 190 12.74 -11.71 -17.15
C SER A 190 11.55 -11.84 -18.10
N ASN A 191 11.46 -12.96 -18.83
CA ASN A 191 10.37 -13.23 -19.79
C ASN A 191 9.02 -13.63 -19.15
N ARG A 192 8.90 -13.65 -17.82
CA ARG A 192 7.69 -14.14 -17.14
C ARG A 192 6.69 -13.00 -16.94
N GLY A 193 5.44 -13.28 -17.30
CA GLY A 193 4.29 -12.40 -17.11
C GLY A 193 3.93 -11.59 -18.37
N ASN A 194 2.65 -11.22 -18.46
CA ASN A 194 2.02 -10.62 -19.65
C ASN A 194 2.52 -9.20 -19.98
N LEU A 195 3.21 -8.51 -19.05
CA LEU A 195 3.78 -7.18 -19.27
C LEU A 195 5.27 -7.21 -19.65
N SER A 196 5.96 -8.34 -19.42
CA SER A 196 7.42 -8.45 -19.55
C SER A 196 7.98 -8.00 -20.90
N GLY A 197 7.28 -8.29 -22.00
CA GLY A 197 7.71 -7.89 -23.35
C GLY A 197 7.60 -6.37 -23.59
N ALA A 198 6.53 -5.74 -23.11
CA ALA A 198 6.35 -4.29 -23.22
C ALA A 198 7.34 -3.55 -22.31
N LEU A 199 7.51 -4.02 -21.08
CA LEU A 199 8.44 -3.41 -20.12
C LEU A 199 9.89 -3.46 -20.61
N ARG A 200 10.34 -4.56 -21.22
CA ARG A 200 11.70 -4.64 -21.78
C ARG A 200 11.95 -3.67 -22.93
N ARG A 201 10.91 -3.26 -23.67
CA ARG A 201 11.03 -2.24 -24.73
C ARG A 201 11.01 -0.80 -24.19
N ALA A 202 10.65 -0.64 -22.92
CA ALA A 202 10.60 0.66 -22.25
C ALA A 202 11.93 1.02 -21.54
N PHE A 203 12.86 0.08 -21.44
CA PHE A 203 14.27 0.31 -21.11
C PHE A 203 15.07 0.56 -22.38
#